data_AF-A0A150MUK6-F1
#
_entry.id   AF-A0A150MUK6-F1
#
_cell.length_a   1.000
_cell.length_b   1.000
_cell.length_c   1.000
_cell.angle_alpha   90.00
_cell.angle_beta   90.00
_cell.angle_gamma   90.00
#
_symmetry.space_group_name_H-M   'P 1'
#
loop_
_entity.id
_entity.type
_entity.pdbx_description
1 polymer ?
#
loop_
_entity_poly.entity_id
_entity_poly.type
_entity_poly.pdbx_seq_one_letter_code
_entity_poly.pdbx_strand_id
1 'polypeptide(L)'
;MTLEELKKRLKLPLDDTSQDDYLQTTLGDAISFVKRYCRDDFADGLPDDVKQAVAKLVKAFQEDGRVASQSLGDMSKSFFEGGTMNEVERLLKPYARKARFV
;
A
#
# COMPACT_ATOMS: atom_id res chain seq x y z
N MET A 1 9.60 0.25 4.73
CA MET A 1 9.28 1.45 5.52
C MET A 1 8.83 1.00 6.91
N THR A 2 8.92 1.89 7.90
CA THR A 2 8.48 1.59 9.27
C THR A 2 7.05 2.10 9.52
N LEU A 3 6.44 1.64 10.61
CA LEU A 3 5.13 2.15 11.06
C LEU A 3 5.15 3.65 11.36
N GLU A 4 6.23 4.15 11.98
CA GLU A 4 6.41 5.59 12.22
C GLU A 4 6.46 6.40 10.91
N GLU A 5 7.19 5.91 9.90
CA GLU A 5 7.26 6.55 8.59
C GLU A 5 5.88 6.58 7.93
N LEU A 6 5.09 5.50 8.07
CA LEU A 6 3.72 5.43 7.59
C LEU A 6 2.81 6.44 8.31
N LYS A 7 2.82 6.48 9.64
CA LYS A 7 2.03 7.45 10.44
C LYS A 7 2.35 8.89 10.03
N LYS A 8 3.63 9.22 9.84
CA LYS A 8 4.06 10.54 9.32
C LYS A 8 3.46 10.84 7.95
N ARG A 9 3.51 9.88 7.01
CA ARG A 9 2.92 10.04 5.66
C ARG A 9 1.40 10.18 5.69
N LEU A 10 0.73 9.54 6.65
CA LEU A 10 -0.72 9.64 6.87
C LEU A 10 -1.13 10.86 7.71
N LYS A 11 -0.16 11.64 8.22
CA LYS A 11 -0.38 12.76 9.15
C LYS A 11 -1.11 12.33 10.43
N LEU A 12 -0.86 11.11 10.89
CA LEU A 12 -1.35 10.60 12.18
C LEU A 12 -0.37 10.96 13.30
N PRO A 13 -0.86 11.26 14.52
CA PRO A 13 0.01 11.44 15.68
C PRO A 13 0.84 10.18 15.94
N LEU A 14 2.12 10.33 16.25
CA LEU A 14 2.99 9.19 16.54
C LEU A 14 2.62 8.51 17.87
N ASP A 15 2.18 9.31 18.84
CA ASP A 15 1.76 8.87 20.17
C ASP A 15 0.37 8.24 20.19
N ASP A 16 -0.38 8.34 19.09
CA ASP A 16 -1.65 7.63 18.93
C ASP A 16 -1.36 6.18 18.52
N THR A 17 -1.46 5.28 19.51
CA THR A 17 -1.26 3.85 19.34
C THR A 17 -2.57 3.07 19.18
N SER A 18 -3.71 3.76 19.07
CA SER A 18 -5.04 3.12 19.06
C SER A 18 -5.25 2.16 17.87
N GLN A 19 -4.50 2.35 16.79
CA GLN A 19 -4.62 1.56 15.55
C GLN A 19 -3.30 0.92 15.12
N ASP A 20 -2.31 0.80 16.01
CA ASP A 20 -0.96 0.35 15.62
C ASP A 20 -0.95 -1.07 15.08
N ASP A 21 -1.69 -1.99 15.73
CA ASP A 21 -1.82 -3.37 15.28
C ASP A 21 -2.46 -3.46 13.89
N TYR A 22 -3.51 -2.65 13.66
CA TYR A 22 -4.18 -2.57 12.37
C TYR A 22 -3.26 -1.99 11.30
N LEU A 23 -2.59 -0.87 11.58
CA LEU A 23 -1.68 -0.21 10.66
C LEU A 23 -0.48 -1.09 10.32
N GLN A 24 0.04 -1.85 11.29
CA GLN A 24 1.16 -2.76 11.07
C GLN A 24 0.77 -3.92 10.16
N THR A 25 -0.40 -4.52 10.38
CA THR A 25 -0.95 -5.58 9.52
C THR A 25 -1.18 -5.06 8.09
N THR A 26 -1.88 -3.94 8.00
CA THR A 26 -2.24 -3.30 6.73
C THR A 26 -1.01 -2.82 5.96
N LEU A 27 0.03 -2.36 6.65
CA LEU A 27 1.32 -2.02 6.05
C LEU A 27 1.99 -3.24 5.40
N GLY A 28 1.99 -4.38 6.10
CA GLY A 28 2.53 -5.64 5.58
C GLY A 28 1.84 -6.06 4.28
N ASP A 29 0.51 -5.99 4.28
CA ASP A 29 -0.28 -6.36 3.12
C ASP A 29 -0.10 -5.39 1.95
N ALA A 30 -0.06 -4.08 2.21
CA ALA A 30 0.20 -3.08 1.19
C ALA A 30 1.59 -3.24 0.56
N ILE A 31 2.62 -3.55 1.35
CA ILE A 31 3.97 -3.86 0.82
C ILE A 31 3.92 -5.14 -0.03
N SER A 32 3.25 -6.19 0.45
CA SER A 32 3.09 -7.45 -0.29
C SER A 32 2.40 -7.24 -1.64
N PHE A 33 1.33 -6.44 -1.67
CA PHE A 33 0.63 -6.05 -2.88
C PHE A 33 1.57 -5.35 -3.87
N VAL A 34 2.32 -4.36 -3.42
CA VAL A 34 3.23 -3.61 -4.30
C VAL A 34 4.36 -4.48 -4.83
N LYS A 35 4.93 -5.38 -4.01
CA LYS A 35 5.94 -6.35 -4.48
C LYS A 35 5.38 -7.25 -5.58
N ARG A 36 4.17 -7.78 -5.40
CA ARG A 36 3.48 -8.60 -6.40
C ARG A 36 3.18 -7.82 -7.68
N TYR A 37 2.71 -6.58 -7.55
CA TYR A 37 2.41 -5.70 -8.67
C TYR A 37 3.67 -5.36 -9.47
N CYS A 38 4.76 -5.02 -8.79
CA CYS A 38 6.02 -4.65 -9.45
C CYS A 38 6.81 -5.87 -9.93
N ARG A 39 6.53 -7.06 -9.39
CA ARG A 39 7.34 -8.28 -9.52
C ARG A 39 8.79 -8.02 -9.11
N ASP A 40 8.94 -7.27 -8.02
CA ASP A 40 10.21 -6.85 -7.44
C ASP A 40 10.09 -6.91 -5.92
N ASP A 41 11.07 -7.54 -5.27
CA ASP A 41 11.11 -7.66 -3.82
C ASP A 41 11.65 -6.40 -3.14
N PHE A 42 12.21 -5.47 -3.91
CA PHE A 42 12.85 -4.24 -3.42
C PHE A 42 13.85 -4.53 -2.30
N ALA A 43 14.76 -5.49 -2.55
CA ALA A 43 15.73 -5.98 -1.57
C ALA A 43 16.65 -4.86 -1.03
N ASP A 44 16.98 -3.88 -1.88
CA ASP A 44 17.78 -2.70 -1.53
C ASP A 44 16.98 -1.61 -0.78
N GLY A 45 15.69 -1.85 -0.56
CA GLY A 45 14.75 -0.91 0.06
C GLY A 45 13.70 -0.38 -0.91
N LEU A 46 12.58 0.08 -0.34
CA LEU A 46 11.48 0.65 -1.12
C LEU A 46 11.82 2.09 -1.56
N PRO A 47 11.76 2.41 -2.86
CA PRO A 47 11.86 3.79 -3.37
C PRO A 47 10.81 4.72 -2.77
N ASP A 48 11.04 6.03 -2.76
CA ASP A 48 10.12 6.99 -2.13
C ASP A 48 8.74 7.04 -2.78
N ASP A 49 8.67 6.87 -4.11
CA ASP A 49 7.41 6.74 -4.86
C ASP A 49 6.63 5.50 -4.44
N VAL A 50 7.34 4.38 -4.26
CA VAL A 50 6.78 3.10 -3.81
C VAL A 50 6.25 3.23 -2.39
N LYS A 51 6.99 3.90 -1.51
CA LYS A 51 6.51 4.19 -0.15
C LYS A 51 5.28 5.09 -0.16
N GLN A 52 5.18 6.04 -1.09
CA GLN A 52 4.00 6.89 -1.24
C GLN A 52 2.79 6.10 -1.76
N ALA A 53 3.00 5.17 -2.68
CA ALA A 53 1.97 4.25 -3.17
C ALA A 53 1.42 3.37 -2.02
N VAL A 54 2.30 2.80 -1.20
CA VAL A 54 1.90 2.03 0.00
C VAL A 54 1.10 2.87 0.98
N ALA A 55 1.53 4.11 1.29
CA ALA A 55 0.77 4.98 2.19
C ALA A 55 -0.64 5.29 1.65
N LYS A 56 -0.78 5.49 0.33
CA LYS A 56 -2.09 5.68 -0.31
C LYS A 56 -2.96 4.43 -0.25
N LEU A 57 -2.38 3.24 -0.41
CA LEU A 57 -3.08 1.97 -0.24
C LEU A 57 -3.59 1.81 1.20
N VAL A 58 -2.73 2.00 2.20
CA VAL A 58 -3.14 1.95 3.62
C VAL A 58 -4.25 2.94 3.93
N LYS A 59 -4.16 4.17 3.41
CA LYS A 59 -5.21 5.16 3.57
C LYS A 59 -6.54 4.70 2.97
N ALA A 60 -6.52 4.14 1.76
CA ALA A 60 -7.73 3.61 1.14
C ALA A 60 -8.33 2.45 1.95
N PHE A 61 -7.49 1.63 2.59
CA PHE A 61 -7.94 0.56 3.48
C PHE A 61 -8.60 1.07 4.76
N GLN A 62 -8.16 2.22 5.29
CA GLN A 62 -8.84 2.89 6.40
C GLN A 62 -10.20 3.48 6.00
N GLU A 63 -10.31 3.98 4.77
CA GLU A 63 -11.54 4.62 4.29
C GLU A 63 -12.63 3.58 3.94
N ASP A 64 -12.26 2.34 3.56
CA ASP A 64 -13.22 1.28 3.27
C ASP A 64 -13.32 0.26 4.43
N GLY A 65 -14.39 0.40 5.23
CA GLY A 65 -14.68 -0.48 6.36
C GLY A 65 -14.94 -1.95 6.00
N ARG A 66 -15.01 -2.32 4.71
CA ARG A 66 -15.12 -3.71 4.24
C ARG A 66 -13.78 -4.44 4.24
N VAL A 67 -12.67 -3.71 4.28
CA VAL A 67 -11.30 -4.27 4.25
C VAL A 67 -10.95 -4.99 5.55
N ALA A 68 -11.58 -4.63 6.67
CA ALA A 68 -11.33 -5.25 7.97
C ALA A 68 -11.68 -6.75 8.03
N SER A 69 -12.44 -7.31 7.08
CA SER A 69 -12.80 -8.74 7.07
C SER A 69 -12.30 -9.53 5.86
N GLN A 70 -11.75 -8.88 4.82
CA GLN A 70 -11.28 -9.56 3.61
C GLN A 70 -9.76 -9.44 3.48
N SER A 71 -9.09 -10.61 3.49
CA SER A 71 -7.65 -10.69 3.26
C SER A 71 -7.30 -10.09 1.89
N LEU A 72 -6.30 -9.21 1.89
CA LEU A 72 -5.89 -8.38 0.75
C LEU A 72 -5.40 -9.18 -0.48
N GLY A 73 -5.27 -10.50 -0.35
CA GLY A 73 -4.81 -11.39 -1.42
C GLY A 73 -5.70 -11.41 -2.66
N ASP A 74 -6.99 -11.10 -2.52
CA ASP A 74 -8.00 -11.18 -3.60
C ASP A 74 -8.70 -9.85 -3.94
N MET A 75 -8.20 -8.71 -3.42
CA MET A 75 -8.83 -7.41 -3.71
C MET A 75 -8.63 -7.00 -5.16
N SER A 76 -9.72 -7.11 -5.93
CA SER A 76 -9.84 -6.61 -7.30
C SER A 76 -9.75 -5.08 -7.39
N LYS A 77 -9.38 -4.55 -8.57
CA LYS A 77 -9.38 -3.09 -8.85
C LYS A 77 -10.69 -2.40 -8.50
N SER A 78 -11.80 -3.14 -8.46
CA SER A 78 -13.14 -2.72 -8.09
C SER A 78 -13.29 -2.24 -6.64
N PHE A 79 -12.38 -2.61 -5.73
CA PHE A 79 -12.43 -2.21 -4.31
C PHE A 79 -12.00 -0.77 -4.08
N PHE A 80 -11.18 -0.21 -4.97
CA PHE A 80 -10.73 1.17 -4.86
C PHE A 80 -11.63 2.04 -5.73
N GLU A 81 -12.83 2.39 -5.23
CA GLU A 81 -13.66 3.40 -5.87
C GLU A 81 -12.99 4.78 -5.72
N GLY A 82 -12.34 5.23 -6.80
CA GLY A 82 -11.77 6.58 -6.88
C GLY A 82 -10.33 6.63 -7.39
N GLY A 83 -9.90 7.84 -7.75
CA GLY A 83 -8.58 8.10 -8.35
C GLY A 83 -7.36 7.62 -7.57
N THR A 84 -7.52 7.16 -6.32
CA THR A 84 -6.46 6.61 -5.47
C THR A 84 -5.74 5.44 -6.12
N MET A 85 -6.45 4.47 -6.72
CA MET A 85 -5.79 3.35 -7.39
C MET A 85 -5.07 3.79 -8.66
N ASN A 86 -5.64 4.74 -9.41
CA ASN A 86 -4.98 5.31 -10.59
C ASN A 86 -3.68 6.03 -10.21
N GLU A 87 -3.65 6.72 -9.08
CA GLU A 87 -2.43 7.36 -8.57
C GLU A 87 -1.41 6.34 -8.07
N VAL A 88 -1.84 5.29 -7.37
CA VAL A 88 -0.99 4.18 -6.96
C VAL A 88 -0.37 3.53 -8.19
N GLU A 89 -1.16 3.16 -9.20
CA GLU A 89 -0.66 2.62 -10.47
C GLU A 89 0.31 3.58 -11.15
N ARG A 90 0.04 4.89 -11.16
CA ARG A 90 0.94 5.89 -11.74
C ARG A 90 2.29 5.94 -11.03
N LEU A 91 2.31 5.84 -9.70
CA LEU A 91 3.53 5.80 -8.89
C LEU A 91 4.31 4.49 -9.08
N LEU A 92 3.60 3.37 -9.24
CA LEU A 92 4.20 2.05 -9.40
C LEU A 92 4.64 1.76 -10.84
N LYS A 93 4.06 2.46 -11.84
CA LYS A 93 4.34 2.25 -13.28
C LYS A 93 5.82 2.23 -13.66
N PRO A 94 6.71 3.09 -13.12
CA PRO A 94 8.14 3.04 -13.44
C PRO A 94 8.83 1.77 -12.91
N TYR A 95 8.33 1.23 -11.80
CA TYR A 95 8.88 0.06 -11.10
C TYR A 95 8.21 -1.24 -11.53
N ALA A 96 7.02 -1.16 -12.11
CA ALA A 96 6.30 -2.30 -12.61
C ALA A 96 7.04 -2.92 -13.79
N ARG A 97 7.57 -4.14 -13.60
CA ARG A 97 8.01 -4.95 -14.74
C ARG A 97 6.80 -5.20 -15.62
N LYS A 98 6.74 -4.52 -16.78
CA LYS A 98 5.81 -4.88 -17.83
C LYS A 98 5.96 -6.38 -18.03
N ALA A 99 4.87 -7.13 -17.85
CA ALA A 99 4.82 -8.49 -18.33
C ALA A 99 5.18 -8.40 -19.82
N ARG A 100 6.41 -8.76 -20.17
CA ARG A 100 6.69 -9.20 -21.54
C ARG A 100 5.76 -10.39 -21.69
N PHE A 101 4.70 -10.20 -22.47
CA PHE A 101 3.99 -11.31 -23.04
C PHE A 101 5.06 -12.10 -23.80
N VAL A 102 5.43 -13.26 -23.24
CA VAL A 102 6.24 -14.28 -23.91
C VAL A 102 5.26 -15.25 -24.53
#